data_AF-A0A3D3LQF5-F1
#
_entry.id   AF-A0A3D3LQF5-F1
#
_cell.length_a   1.000
_cell.length_b   1.000
_cell.length_c   1.000
_cell.angle_alpha   90.00
_cell.angle_beta   90.00
_cell.angle_gamma   90.00
#
_symmetry.space_group_name_H-M   'P 1'
#
loop_
_entity.id
_entity.type
_entity.pdbx_description
1 polymer ?
#
loop_
_entity_poly.entity_id
_entity_poly.type
_entity_poly.pdbx_seq_one_letter_code
_entity_poly.pdbx_strand_id
1 'polypeptide(L)'
;MFFSSCEQSFVNPETSTFPPEIEELFNTPYNASNNTCASVACHNSESRAGGLDLVNWNNAMNGSSQGTMIIPFNGFWSHLIFVVNSDTNFAPVVDLLPSIHKMPAD
;
A
#
# COMPACT_ATOMS: atom_id res chain seq x y z
N MET A 1 -36.51 19.31 -13.34
CA MET A 1 -35.16 19.20 -12.76
C MET A 1 -34.65 17.80 -13.09
N PHE A 2 -33.78 17.68 -14.09
CA PHE A 2 -33.20 16.39 -14.49
C PHE A 2 -31.88 16.23 -13.76
N PHE A 3 -31.79 15.27 -12.85
CA PHE A 3 -30.52 14.87 -12.26
C PHE A 3 -29.78 14.05 -13.32
N SER A 4 -28.84 14.68 -14.01
CA SER A 4 -27.86 13.96 -14.83
C SER A 4 -26.86 13.32 -13.86
N SER A 5 -26.99 12.01 -13.62
CA SER A 5 -25.99 11.23 -12.91
C SER A 5 -24.98 10.70 -13.93
N CYS A 6 -23.70 10.99 -13.74
CA CYS A 6 -22.66 10.27 -14.47
C CYS A 6 -22.55 8.87 -13.87
N GLU A 7 -22.81 7.83 -14.66
CA GLU A 7 -22.29 6.51 -14.31
C GLU A 7 -20.77 6.58 -14.40
N GLN A 8 -20.08 6.39 -13.26
CA GLN A 8 -18.67 6.07 -13.30
C GLN A 8 -18.55 4.69 -13.94
N SER A 9 -18.16 4.67 -15.22
CA SER A 9 -17.67 3.45 -15.85
C SER A 9 -16.35 3.12 -15.17
N PHE A 10 -16.40 2.25 -14.16
CA PHE A 10 -15.20 1.69 -13.58
C PHE A 10 -14.54 0.84 -14.66
N VAL A 11 -13.42 1.32 -15.20
CA VAL A 11 -12.53 0.47 -15.99
C VAL A 11 -12.08 -0.63 -15.03
N ASN A 12 -12.53 -1.85 -15.26
CA ASN A 12 -11.98 -3.00 -14.56
C ASN A 12 -10.51 -3.06 -14.96
N PRO A 13 -9.56 -2.91 -14.02
CA PRO A 13 -8.16 -3.03 -14.38
C PRO A 13 -7.95 -4.44 -14.94
N GLU A 14 -7.60 -4.55 -16.22
CA GLU A 14 -7.37 -5.86 -16.87
C GLU A 14 -6.14 -6.58 -16.27
N THR A 15 -5.31 -5.84 -15.53
CA THR A 15 -4.09 -6.35 -14.89
C THR A 15 -4.22 -6.35 -13.38
N SER A 16 -4.00 -7.50 -12.76
CA SER A 16 -3.93 -7.64 -11.31
C SER A 16 -2.64 -7.06 -10.71
N THR A 17 -1.72 -6.54 -11.52
CA THR A 17 -0.38 -6.08 -11.12
C THR A 17 -0.37 -4.60 -10.74
N PHE A 18 0.59 -4.22 -9.92
CA PHE A 18 0.86 -2.81 -9.66
C PHE A 18 1.39 -2.11 -10.92
N PRO A 19 1.23 -0.78 -11.03
CA PRO A 19 2.09 0.02 -11.91
C PRO A 19 3.57 -0.24 -11.57
N PRO A 20 4.48 -0.25 -12.56
CA PRO A 20 5.89 -0.60 -12.33
C PRO A 20 6.56 0.21 -11.22
N GLU A 21 6.24 1.49 -11.10
CA GLU A 21 6.82 2.38 -10.08
C GLU A 21 6.37 2.01 -8.66
N ILE A 22 5.14 1.52 -8.50
CA ILE A 22 4.60 1.05 -7.22
C ILE A 22 5.13 -0.35 -6.90
N GLU A 23 5.25 -1.20 -7.92
CA GLU A 23 5.88 -2.52 -7.77
C GLU A 23 7.33 -2.40 -7.31
N GLU A 24 8.08 -1.46 -7.88
CA GLU A 24 9.45 -1.15 -7.47
C GLU A 24 9.51 -0.70 -6.01
N LEU A 25 8.58 0.14 -5.55
CA LEU A 25 8.52 0.59 -4.15
C LEU A 25 8.44 -0.60 -3.16
N PHE A 26 7.61 -1.60 -3.42
CA PHE A 26 7.44 -2.73 -2.51
C PHE A 26 8.55 -3.78 -2.59
N ASN A 27 9.28 -3.79 -3.69
CA ASN A 27 10.38 -4.72 -3.95
C ASN A 27 11.78 -4.10 -3.70
N THR A 28 11.86 -2.78 -3.53
CA THR A 28 13.13 -2.10 -3.22
C THR A 28 13.49 -2.30 -1.75
N PRO A 29 14.75 -2.68 -1.45
CA PRO A 29 15.18 -2.79 -0.07
C PRO A 29 15.18 -1.45 0.68
N TYR A 30 14.60 -1.42 1.88
CA TYR A 30 14.50 -0.20 2.70
C TYR A 30 15.45 -0.19 3.91
N ASN A 31 16.26 -1.24 4.11
CA ASN A 31 17.26 -1.28 5.18
C ASN A 31 18.54 -2.05 4.80
N ALA A 32 19.57 -1.93 5.64
CA ALA A 32 20.87 -2.57 5.43
C ALA A 32 20.83 -4.12 5.43
N SER A 33 19.74 -4.71 5.90
CA SER A 33 19.51 -6.16 5.87
C SER A 33 18.77 -6.62 4.60
N ASN A 34 18.64 -5.74 3.62
CA ASN A 34 17.96 -5.97 2.35
C ASN A 34 16.48 -6.42 2.48
N ASN A 35 15.78 -5.95 3.52
CA ASN A 35 14.35 -6.25 3.65
C ASN A 35 13.55 -5.46 2.64
N THR A 36 12.55 -6.10 2.03
CA THR A 36 11.56 -5.50 1.14
C THR A 36 10.17 -5.75 1.72
N CYS A 37 9.20 -4.91 1.33
CA CYS A 37 7.83 -4.99 1.84
C CYS A 37 7.18 -6.32 1.41
N ALA A 38 7.29 -6.65 0.12
CA ALA A 38 6.77 -7.88 -0.48
C ALA A 38 7.73 -9.09 -0.32
N SER A 39 8.70 -9.02 0.61
CA SER A 39 9.65 -10.11 0.83
C SER A 39 8.97 -11.39 1.29
N VAL A 40 9.67 -12.52 1.13
CA VAL A 40 9.15 -13.84 1.52
C VAL A 40 8.76 -13.95 2.99
N ALA A 41 9.29 -13.08 3.84
CA ALA A 41 9.07 -13.10 5.27
C ALA A 41 7.85 -12.28 5.73
N CYS A 42 7.48 -11.21 5.03
CA CYS A 42 6.52 -10.21 5.52
C CYS A 42 5.22 -10.21 4.71
N HIS A 43 5.09 -9.37 3.68
CA HIS A 43 3.80 -9.14 3.01
C HIS A 43 3.71 -9.81 1.64
N ASN A 44 4.00 -11.11 1.59
CA ASN A 44 3.76 -11.93 0.40
C ASN A 44 2.48 -12.77 0.51
N SER A 45 2.14 -13.51 -0.55
CA SER A 45 0.95 -14.39 -0.62
C SER A 45 0.90 -15.50 0.42
N GLU A 46 2.03 -15.89 1.02
CA GLU A 46 2.15 -17.01 1.96
C GLU A 46 2.15 -16.55 3.43
N SER A 47 3.04 -15.61 3.79
CA SER A 47 3.22 -15.07 5.14
C SER A 47 2.10 -14.10 5.51
N ARG A 48 1.77 -13.17 4.59
CA ARG A 48 0.76 -12.14 4.79
C ARG A 48 0.85 -11.50 6.18
N ALA A 49 2.03 -11.01 6.57
CA ALA A 49 2.23 -10.40 7.88
C ALA A 49 1.18 -9.30 8.13
N GLY A 50 0.54 -9.35 9.30
CA GLY A 50 -0.58 -8.46 9.60
C GLY A 50 -1.81 -8.64 8.69
N GLY A 51 -1.92 -9.78 7.99
CA GLY A 51 -2.98 -10.08 7.03
C GLY A 51 -2.87 -9.37 5.67
N LEU A 52 -1.78 -8.63 5.42
CA LEU A 52 -1.59 -7.85 4.19
C LEU A 52 -0.70 -8.57 3.19
N ASP A 53 -1.11 -8.57 1.92
CA ASP A 53 -0.37 -9.13 0.78
C ASP A 53 -0.09 -8.02 -0.25
N LEU A 54 1.19 -7.75 -0.49
CA LEU A 54 1.67 -6.70 -1.39
C LEU A 54 2.28 -7.26 -2.69
N VAL A 55 2.00 -8.52 -3.05
CA VAL A 55 2.52 -9.12 -4.29
C VAL A 55 1.89 -8.48 -5.53
N ASN A 56 0.61 -8.11 -5.44
CA ASN A 56 -0.10 -7.54 -6.58
C ASN A 56 -1.25 -6.63 -6.12
N TRP A 57 -1.78 -5.83 -7.05
CA TRP A 57 -2.80 -4.81 -6.77
C TRP A 57 -4.06 -5.41 -6.15
N ASN A 58 -4.59 -6.50 -6.73
CA ASN A 58 -5.82 -7.12 -6.25
C ASN A 58 -5.67 -7.65 -4.82
N ASN A 59 -4.52 -8.23 -4.51
CA ASN A 59 -4.25 -8.75 -3.17
C ASN A 59 -4.13 -7.62 -2.14
N ALA A 60 -3.45 -6.53 -2.47
CA ALA A 60 -3.31 -5.38 -1.55
C ALA A 60 -4.64 -4.66 -1.30
N MET A 61 -5.51 -4.62 -2.31
CA MET A 61 -6.86 -4.06 -2.20
C MET A 61 -7.78 -4.87 -1.27
N ASN A 62 -7.47 -6.14 -0.97
CA ASN A 62 -8.20 -6.91 0.04
C ASN A 62 -7.96 -6.41 1.48
N GLY A 63 -6.93 -5.57 1.67
CA GLY A 63 -6.59 -5.00 2.97
C GLY A 63 -5.75 -5.92 3.85
N SER A 64 -5.74 -5.61 5.13
CA SER A 64 -5.02 -6.33 6.18
C SER A 64 -6.00 -7.00 7.15
N SER A 65 -5.48 -7.70 8.16
CA SER A 65 -6.32 -8.23 9.25
C SER A 65 -6.99 -7.12 10.09
N GLN A 66 -6.54 -5.87 9.94
CA GLN A 66 -7.10 -4.70 10.61
C GLN A 66 -8.01 -3.87 9.69
N GLY A 67 -8.29 -4.36 8.48
CA GLY A 67 -9.16 -3.72 7.51
C GLY A 67 -8.42 -3.04 6.36
N THR A 68 -9.09 -2.07 5.72
CA THR A 68 -8.63 -1.43 4.49
C THR A 68 -7.30 -0.69 4.68
N MET A 69 -6.31 -1.00 3.84
CA MET A 69 -5.01 -0.32 3.82
C MET A 69 -4.91 0.77 2.76
N ILE A 70 -5.60 0.57 1.63
CA ILE A 70 -5.60 1.47 0.46
C ILE A 70 -7.02 1.96 0.23
N ILE A 71 -7.21 3.27 0.25
CA ILE A 71 -8.44 3.94 -0.13
C ILE A 71 -8.19 4.61 -1.48
N PRO A 72 -8.79 4.10 -2.57
CA PRO A 72 -8.59 4.64 -3.91
C PRO A 72 -8.86 6.15 -3.96
N PHE A 73 -7.99 6.87 -4.67
CA PHE A 73 -8.06 8.32 -4.85
C PHE A 73 -7.97 9.16 -3.56
N ASN A 74 -7.62 8.53 -2.43
CA ASN A 74 -7.49 9.22 -1.16
C ASN A 74 -6.29 8.72 -0.36
N GLY A 75 -5.10 9.24 -0.71
CA GLY A 75 -3.86 8.94 0.00
C GLY A 75 -3.96 9.27 1.48
N PHE A 76 -4.46 10.46 1.82
CA PHE A 76 -4.56 10.93 3.21
C PHE A 76 -5.36 10.00 4.14
N TRP A 77 -6.36 9.28 3.65
CA TRP A 77 -7.11 8.31 4.48
C TRP A 77 -6.62 6.86 4.32
N SER A 78 -5.68 6.60 3.41
CA SER A 78 -5.10 5.26 3.22
C SER A 78 -4.07 4.97 4.30
N HIS A 79 -4.33 4.00 5.17
CA HIS A 79 -3.37 3.62 6.22
C HIS A 79 -1.98 3.29 5.65
N LEU A 80 -1.92 2.73 4.44
CA LEU A 80 -0.65 2.41 3.79
C LEU A 80 0.26 3.62 3.67
N ILE A 81 -0.26 4.81 3.32
CA ILE A 81 0.58 6.00 3.18
C ILE A 81 1.21 6.36 4.52
N PHE A 82 0.50 6.22 5.64
CA PHE A 82 1.01 6.56 6.98
C PHE A 82 2.24 5.73 7.37
N VAL A 83 2.36 4.53 6.78
CA VAL A 83 3.46 3.60 7.02
C VAL A 83 4.64 3.88 6.09
N VAL A 84 4.39 4.18 4.81
CA VAL A 84 5.44 4.28 3.78
C VAL A 84 5.87 5.72 3.45
N ASN A 85 5.37 6.72 4.16
CA ASN A 85 5.76 8.11 3.91
C ASN A 85 6.46 8.71 5.14
N SER A 86 7.39 9.63 4.90
CA SER A 86 8.06 10.44 5.92
C SER A 86 7.58 11.90 5.95
N ASP A 87 6.75 12.31 5.00
CA ASP A 87 6.29 13.70 4.82
C ASP A 87 4.87 13.93 5.37
N THR A 88 4.84 14.57 6.54
CA THR A 88 3.61 14.94 7.25
C THR A 88 2.66 15.87 6.47
N ASN A 89 3.08 16.47 5.35
CA ASN A 89 2.21 17.28 4.50
C ASN A 89 1.25 16.44 3.64
N PHE A 90 1.61 15.20 3.31
CA PHE A 90 0.76 14.30 2.52
C PHE A 90 -0.21 13.50 3.37
N ALA A 91 0.21 13.15 4.59
CA ALA A 91 -0.55 12.34 5.51
C ALA A 91 0.10 12.30 6.91
N PRO A 92 -0.66 11.98 7.98
CA PRO A 92 -0.06 11.55 9.24
C PRO A 92 1.03 10.48 9.03
N VAL A 93 2.15 10.61 9.72
CA VAL A 93 3.26 9.63 9.70
C VAL A 93 3.21 8.83 11.01
N VAL A 94 3.42 7.51 10.94
CA VAL A 94 3.41 6.67 12.16
C VAL A 94 4.79 6.64 12.83
N ASP A 95 4.92 7.37 13.94
CA ASP A 95 6.17 7.38 14.75
C ASP A 95 6.40 6.10 15.56
N LEU A 96 5.35 5.33 15.84
CA LEU A 96 5.36 4.16 16.73
C LEU A 96 5.53 2.81 16.01
N LEU A 97 6.00 2.80 14.75
CA LEU A 97 6.26 1.55 14.05
C LEU A 97 7.54 0.85 14.56
N PRO A 98 7.59 -0.49 14.54
CA PRO A 98 8.85 -1.22 14.64
C PRO A 98 9.85 -0.67 13.63
N SER A 99 11.14 -0.63 13.97
CA SER A 99 12.21 -0.13 13.07
C SER A 99 12.20 -0.81 11.69
N ILE A 100 11.68 -2.04 11.61
CA ILE A 100 11.53 -2.78 10.37
C ILE A 100 10.42 -2.28 9.44
N HIS A 101 9.53 -1.38 9.86
CA HIS A 101 8.51 -0.77 8.98
C HIS A 101 8.76 0.72 8.75
N LYS A 102 9.78 1.30 9.41
CA LYS A 102 10.15 2.70 9.19
C LYS A 102 10.95 2.78 7.91
N MET A 103 10.44 3.53 6.93
CA MET A 103 11.28 3.91 5.80
C MET A 103 12.43 4.80 6.30
N PRO A 104 13.64 4.68 5.70
CA PRO A 104 14.73 5.60 6.00
C PRO A 104 14.30 7.03 5.77
N ALA A 105 14.76 7.94 6.62
CA ALA A 105 14.74 9.35 6.27
C ALA A 105 15.66 9.54 5.05
N ASP A 106 15.16 10.27 4.06
CA ASP A 106 15.86 10.77 2.89
C ASP A 106 17.04 11.70 3.25
#